data_AF-A0A661M275-F1
#
_entry.id   AF-A0A661M275-F1
#
_cell.length_a   1.000
_cell.length_b   1.000
_cell.length_c   1.000
_cell.angle_alpha   90.00
_cell.angle_beta   90.00
_cell.angle_gamma   90.00
#
_symmetry.space_group_name_H-M   'P 1'
#
loop_
_entity.id
_entity.type
_entity.pdbx_description
1 polymer ?
#
loop_
_entity_poly.entity_id
_entity_poly.type
_entity_poly.pdbx_seq_one_letter_code
_entity_poly.pdbx_strand_id
1 'polypeptide(L)'
;MKGFRNYVEGAWEWIEPRSSAPYPEDGGHHLLLGTDRQALLEIAREEVNALRAMAARISLEPVTARREYACCLHARHARGEGALIHRLGINQGIRYGGWMGKGCTIGDFYRTLCTSKEELLR
;
A
#
# COMPACT_ATOMS: atom_id res chain seq x y z
N MET A 1 3.64 11.65 21.70
CA MET A 1 4.29 12.23 20.51
C MET A 1 3.54 11.75 19.27
N LYS A 2 2.92 12.66 18.51
CA LYS A 2 2.38 12.33 17.18
C LYS A 2 3.52 12.48 16.17
N GLY A 3 3.73 11.47 15.34
CA GLY A 3 4.78 11.51 14.31
C GLY A 3 5.15 10.11 13.84
N PHE A 4 5.70 10.05 12.63
CA PHE A 4 6.17 8.82 12.00
C PHE A 4 7.70 8.80 11.92
N ARG A 5 8.26 7.60 11.80
CA ARG A 5 9.63 7.37 11.35
C ARG A 5 9.58 6.90 9.92
N ASN A 6 10.49 7.43 9.10
CA ASN A 6 10.72 6.95 7.76
C ASN A 6 12.09 6.28 7.70
N TYR A 7 12.18 5.16 7.03
CA TYR A 7 13.44 4.49 6.74
C TYR A 7 13.33 3.71 5.44
N VAL A 8 14.47 3.44 4.82
CA VAL A 8 14.54 2.63 3.60
C VAL A 8 15.03 1.24 3.96
N GLU A 9 14.36 0.23 3.42
CA GLU A 9 14.77 -1.17 3.53
C GLU A 9 14.55 -1.86 2.18
N GLY A 10 15.65 -2.26 1.55
CA GLY A 10 15.61 -2.83 0.20
C GLY A 10 14.97 -1.87 -0.80
N ALA A 11 13.96 -2.35 -1.53
CA ALA A 11 13.24 -1.58 -2.56
C ALA A 11 12.10 -0.69 -2.02
N TRP A 12 11.97 -0.57 -0.70
CA TRP A 12 10.84 0.06 -0.04
C TRP A 12 11.26 1.22 0.86
N GLU A 13 10.52 2.32 0.80
CA GLU A 13 10.48 3.33 1.85
C GLU A 13 9.34 2.97 2.81
N TRP A 14 9.67 2.80 4.09
CA TRP A 14 8.74 2.50 5.17
C TRP A 14 8.34 3.75 5.93
N ILE A 15 7.09 3.79 6.37
CA ILE A 15 6.49 4.83 7.22
C ILE A 15 5.81 4.12 8.38
N GLU A 16 6.30 4.35 9.59
CA GLU A 16 5.78 3.72 10.79
C GLU A 16 5.51 4.76 11.89
N PRO A 17 4.52 4.54 12.77
CA PRO A 17 4.34 5.37 13.95
C PRO A 17 5.60 5.35 14.82
N ARG A 18 6.06 6.51 15.31
CA ARG A 18 7.22 6.55 16.23
C ARG A 18 6.97 5.81 17.55
N SER A 19 5.72 5.57 17.92
CA SER A 19 5.33 5.04 19.22
C SER A 19 4.79 3.60 19.20
N SER A 20 4.91 2.86 18.10
CA SER A 20 4.30 1.52 18.02
C SER A 20 5.28 0.41 18.39
N ALA A 21 4.76 -0.56 19.16
CA ALA A 21 5.28 -1.92 19.25
C ALA A 21 5.46 -2.52 17.82
N PRO A 22 6.34 -3.53 17.65
CA PRO A 22 6.54 -4.17 16.35
C PRO A 22 5.22 -4.57 15.69
N TYR A 23 5.19 -4.45 14.36
CA TYR A 23 4.07 -4.84 13.50
C TYR A 23 3.52 -6.21 13.93
N PRO A 24 2.22 -6.34 14.29
CA PRO A 24 1.68 -7.62 14.71
C PRO A 24 1.86 -8.63 13.58
N GLU A 25 2.27 -9.83 13.94
CA GLU A 25 2.53 -10.90 12.98
C GLU A 25 1.28 -11.26 12.18
N ASP A 26 0.08 -10.95 12.68
CA ASP A 26 -1.19 -11.33 12.07
C ASP A 26 -1.83 -10.12 11.37
N GLY A 27 -1.74 -10.07 10.03
CA GLY A 27 -2.30 -8.97 9.25
C GLY A 27 -2.06 -9.09 7.74
N GLY A 28 -2.40 -8.03 7.03
CA GLY A 28 -2.18 -7.88 5.59
C GLY A 28 -2.08 -6.42 5.22
N HIS A 29 -2.30 -6.09 3.96
CA HIS A 29 -2.19 -4.71 3.51
C HIS A 29 -3.13 -4.41 2.34
N HIS A 30 -3.65 -3.18 2.36
CA HIS A 30 -4.35 -2.59 1.23
C HIS A 30 -3.32 -2.08 0.22
N LEU A 31 -3.40 -2.55 -1.02
CA LEU A 31 -2.56 -2.09 -2.12
C LEU A 31 -3.19 -0.87 -2.78
N LEU A 32 -2.42 0.20 -2.87
CA LEU A 32 -2.69 1.36 -3.72
C LEU A 32 -1.60 1.44 -4.78
N LEU A 33 -1.98 1.85 -5.99
CA LEU A 33 -1.08 1.99 -7.12
C LEU A 33 -1.30 3.34 -7.76
N GLY A 34 -0.22 4.00 -8.15
CA GLY A 34 -0.33 5.25 -8.87
C GLY A 34 0.97 5.73 -9.46
N THR A 35 0.89 6.59 -10.47
CA THR A 35 2.08 7.14 -11.15
C THR A 35 2.72 8.28 -10.38
N ASP A 36 1.98 8.91 -9.46
CA ASP A 36 2.48 9.95 -8.57
C ASP A 36 2.89 9.35 -7.22
N ARG A 37 4.20 9.14 -7.04
CA ARG A 37 4.77 8.62 -5.80
C ARG A 37 4.55 9.57 -4.62
N GLN A 38 4.57 10.88 -4.86
CA GLN A 38 4.43 11.88 -3.79
C GLN A 38 3.01 11.89 -3.24
N ALA A 39 2.00 11.79 -4.12
CA ALA A 39 0.61 11.66 -3.69
C ALA A 39 0.37 10.36 -2.88
N LEU A 40 0.98 9.24 -3.27
CA LEU A 40 0.94 8.00 -2.48
C LEU A 40 1.61 8.16 -1.09
N LEU A 41 2.73 8.88 -1.02
CA LEU A 41 3.40 9.19 0.25
C LEU A 41 2.52 10.02 1.18
N GLU A 42 1.80 11.00 0.65
CA GLU A 42 0.89 11.84 1.44
C GLU A 42 -0.26 11.01 2.02
N ILE A 43 -0.92 10.19 1.20
CA ILE A 43 -1.95 9.25 1.64
C ILE A 43 -1.42 8.33 2.76
N ALA A 44 -0.23 7.74 2.56
CA ALA A 44 0.35 6.84 3.54
C ALA A 44 0.61 7.54 4.89
N ARG A 45 1.15 8.75 4.85
CA ARG A 45 1.39 9.56 6.07
C ARG A 45 0.08 9.91 6.76
N GLU A 46 -0.95 10.29 6.01
CA GLU A 46 -2.27 10.59 6.56
C GLU A 46 -2.92 9.37 7.23
N GLU A 47 -2.95 8.22 6.56
CA GLU A 47 -3.58 7.01 7.10
C GLU A 47 -2.82 6.47 8.32
N VAL A 48 -1.47 6.54 8.34
CA VAL A 48 -0.66 6.19 9.51
C VAL A 48 -0.86 7.19 10.65
N ASN A 49 -0.86 8.50 10.38
CA ASN A 49 -1.09 9.53 11.40
C ASN A 49 -2.49 9.47 12.01
N ALA A 50 -3.48 9.12 11.21
CA ALA A 50 -4.86 8.94 11.64
C ALA A 50 -5.08 7.59 12.36
N LEU A 51 -4.03 6.77 12.53
CA LEU A 51 -4.08 5.43 13.12
C LEU A 51 -5.05 4.49 12.40
N ARG A 52 -5.29 4.72 11.10
CA ARG A 52 -6.11 3.86 10.24
C ARG A 52 -5.26 2.78 9.58
N ALA A 53 -4.00 3.10 9.29
CA ALA A 53 -2.96 2.16 8.94
C ALA A 53 -1.98 2.00 10.10
N MET A 54 -1.52 0.77 10.33
CA MET A 54 -0.53 0.49 11.36
C MET A 54 0.87 0.91 10.95
N ALA A 55 1.14 0.81 9.64
CA ALA A 55 2.36 1.20 8.97
C ALA A 55 2.02 1.35 7.47
N ALA A 56 2.94 1.92 6.71
CA ALA A 56 2.87 1.90 5.27
C ALA A 56 4.27 1.64 4.68
N ARG A 57 4.30 1.10 3.48
CA ARG A 57 5.52 1.06 2.67
C ARG A 57 5.22 1.43 1.23
N ILE A 58 6.13 2.14 0.59
CA ILE A 58 5.99 2.61 -0.79
C ILE A 58 7.23 2.21 -1.58
N SER A 59 7.03 1.73 -2.80
CA SER A 59 8.14 1.32 -3.64
C SER A 59 9.01 2.53 -4.01
N LEU A 60 10.32 2.34 -3.99
CA LEU A 60 11.27 3.37 -4.45
C LEU A 60 11.22 3.53 -5.96
N GLU A 61 11.00 2.43 -6.66
CA GLU A 61 10.88 2.34 -8.12
C GLU A 61 9.45 1.94 -8.53
N PRO A 62 9.03 2.24 -9.77
CA PRO A 62 7.78 1.73 -10.31
C PRO A 62 7.77 0.20 -10.38
N VAL A 63 6.61 -0.41 -10.11
CA VAL A 63 6.43 -1.88 -10.06
C VAL A 63 5.54 -2.43 -11.18
N THR A 64 4.99 -1.56 -12.03
CA THR A 64 4.16 -1.98 -13.18
C THR A 64 4.70 -1.38 -14.49
N ALA A 65 4.34 -1.98 -15.62
CA ALA A 65 4.69 -1.48 -16.96
C ALA A 65 4.17 -0.05 -17.22
N ARG A 66 3.07 0.33 -16.55
CA ARG A 66 2.50 1.69 -16.58
C ARG A 66 3.26 2.70 -15.72
N ARG A 67 4.42 2.31 -15.18
CA ARG A 67 5.24 3.10 -14.26
C ARG A 67 4.49 3.51 -12.99
N GLU A 68 3.62 2.64 -12.49
CA GLU A 68 2.95 2.86 -11.20
C GLU A 68 3.87 2.44 -10.05
N TYR A 69 3.91 3.26 -9.01
CA TYR A 69 4.47 2.91 -7.71
C TYR A 69 3.41 2.18 -6.89
N ALA A 70 3.85 1.28 -6.02
CA ALA A 70 2.97 0.60 -5.07
C ALA A 70 3.08 1.23 -3.69
N CYS A 71 1.94 1.45 -3.05
CA CYS A 71 1.82 1.80 -1.65
C CYS A 71 1.02 0.71 -0.94
N CYS A 72 1.59 0.13 0.10
CA CYS A 72 0.96 -0.88 0.94
C CYS A 72 0.59 -0.25 2.27
N LEU A 73 -0.70 -0.11 2.55
CA LEU A 73 -1.21 0.33 3.85
C LEU A 73 -1.48 -0.89 4.72
N HIS A 74 -0.68 -1.07 5.77
CA HIS A 74 -0.73 -2.26 6.61
C HIS A 74 -1.87 -2.18 7.63
N ALA A 75 -2.65 -3.27 7.73
CA ALA A 75 -3.76 -3.37 8.66
C ALA A 75 -3.93 -4.82 9.17
N ARG A 76 -4.63 -4.99 10.29
CA ARG A 76 -4.90 -6.33 10.85
C ARG A 76 -5.88 -7.14 10.00
N HIS A 77 -6.83 -6.47 9.33
CA HIS A 77 -7.91 -7.11 8.59
C HIS A 77 -8.26 -6.31 7.33
N ALA A 78 -8.85 -6.96 6.33
CA ALA A 78 -9.34 -6.34 5.10
C ALA A 78 -10.53 -5.38 5.29
N ARG A 79 -11.04 -5.21 6.52
CA ARG A 79 -12.21 -4.39 6.81
C ARG A 79 -11.89 -2.91 6.57
N GLY A 80 -12.89 -2.15 6.12
CA GLY A 80 -12.75 -0.72 5.86
C GLY A 80 -12.36 -0.36 4.43
N GLU A 81 -12.25 -1.35 3.53
CA GLU A 81 -11.99 -1.14 2.11
C GLU A 81 -12.95 -0.13 1.46
N GLY A 82 -14.26 -0.29 1.61
CA GLY A 82 -15.22 0.65 1.02
C GLY A 82 -15.05 2.09 1.52
N ALA A 83 -14.72 2.25 2.81
CA ALA A 83 -14.44 3.56 3.40
C ALA A 83 -13.09 4.11 2.93
N LEU A 84 -12.08 3.26 2.73
CA LEU A 84 -10.78 3.63 2.14
C LEU A 84 -10.98 4.13 0.70
N ILE A 85 -11.64 3.35 -0.15
CA ILE A 85 -11.93 3.69 -1.54
C ILE A 85 -12.71 5.00 -1.64
N HIS A 86 -13.75 5.16 -0.83
CA HIS A 86 -14.57 6.38 -0.82
C HIS A 86 -13.76 7.60 -0.33
N ARG A 87 -12.94 7.46 0.72
CA ARG A 87 -12.12 8.58 1.26
C ARG A 87 -11.01 9.00 0.31
N LEU A 88 -10.33 8.02 -0.28
CA LEU A 88 -9.24 8.28 -1.23
C LEU A 88 -9.77 8.81 -2.56
N GLY A 89 -11.09 8.81 -2.76
CA GLY A 89 -11.77 9.49 -3.85
C GLY A 89 -11.10 9.23 -5.18
N ILE A 90 -10.93 7.93 -5.52
CA ILE A 90 -10.17 7.42 -6.67
C ILE A 90 -10.36 8.35 -7.89
N ASN A 91 -9.43 9.29 -8.06
CA ASN A 91 -9.38 10.28 -9.14
C ASN A 91 -7.91 10.61 -9.43
N GLN A 92 -7.66 10.89 -10.72
CA GLN A 92 -6.38 11.30 -11.30
C GLN A 92 -5.15 10.49 -10.87
N GLY A 93 -5.13 9.19 -11.22
CA GLY A 93 -3.88 8.43 -11.32
C GLY A 93 -3.50 7.59 -10.11
N ILE A 94 -4.35 7.51 -9.07
CA ILE A 94 -4.23 6.52 -7.98
C ILE A 94 -5.43 5.58 -8.04
N ARG A 95 -5.17 4.27 -7.97
CA ARG A 95 -6.18 3.22 -7.94
C ARG A 95 -5.97 2.26 -6.78
N TYR A 96 -7.06 1.70 -6.30
CA TYR A 96 -7.02 0.61 -5.34
C TYR A 96 -6.74 -0.72 -6.05
N GLY A 97 -5.71 -1.42 -5.63
CA GLY A 97 -5.31 -2.72 -6.16
C GLY A 97 -6.02 -3.90 -5.50
N GLY A 98 -6.39 -3.76 -4.22
CA GLY A 98 -7.07 -4.80 -3.43
C GLY A 98 -6.36 -5.12 -2.12
N TRP A 99 -6.86 -6.13 -1.42
CA TRP A 99 -6.29 -6.62 -0.17
C TRP A 99 -5.28 -7.76 -0.40
N MET A 100 -4.07 -7.60 0.13
CA MET A 100 -3.02 -8.62 0.15
C MET A 100 -2.84 -9.21 1.55
N GLY A 101 -3.08 -10.52 1.70
CA GLY A 101 -2.82 -11.25 2.94
C GLY A 101 -1.34 -11.34 3.30
N LYS A 102 -1.03 -11.79 4.52
CA LYS A 102 0.35 -12.03 4.99
C LYS A 102 1.10 -12.96 4.03
N GLY A 103 2.34 -12.62 3.70
CA GLY A 103 3.20 -13.43 2.82
C GLY A 103 2.85 -13.37 1.33
N CYS A 104 1.74 -12.72 0.96
CA CYS A 104 1.41 -12.47 -0.44
C CYS A 104 2.33 -11.36 -0.99
N THR A 105 3.14 -11.69 -1.99
CA THR A 105 3.89 -10.67 -2.73
C THR A 105 2.98 -9.96 -3.74
N ILE A 106 3.37 -8.77 -4.20
CA ILE A 106 2.66 -8.09 -5.30
C ILE A 106 2.58 -9.00 -6.54
N GLY A 107 3.62 -9.77 -6.82
CA GLY A 107 3.62 -10.76 -7.89
C GLY A 107 2.61 -11.89 -7.69
N ASP A 108 2.49 -12.43 -6.47
CA ASP A 108 1.47 -13.44 -6.13
C ASP A 108 0.06 -12.87 -6.26
N PHE A 109 -0.12 -11.64 -5.82
CA PHE A 109 -1.39 -10.94 -5.86
C PHE A 109 -1.87 -10.75 -7.31
N TYR A 110 -1.00 -10.25 -8.19
CA TYR A 110 -1.35 -10.14 -9.61
C TYR A 110 -1.56 -11.50 -10.28
N ARG A 111 -0.78 -12.53 -9.94
CA ARG A 111 -1.05 -13.90 -10.43
C ARG A 111 -2.43 -14.41 -10.03
N THR A 112 -2.91 -14.02 -8.85
CA THR A 112 -4.22 -14.44 -8.32
C THR A 112 -5.37 -13.62 -8.91
N LEU A 113 -5.14 -12.34 -9.22
CA LEU A 113 -6.13 -11.46 -9.87
C LEU A 113 -6.22 -11.67 -11.38
N CYS A 114 -5.12 -12.03 -12.05
CA CYS A 114 -5.08 -12.32 -13.48
C CYS A 114 -5.77 -13.66 -13.78
N THR A 115 -7.10 -13.64 -13.91
CA THR A 115 -7.87 -14.74 -14.51
C THR A 115 -7.75 -14.79 -16.04
N SER A 116 -6.95 -13.91 -16.66
CA SER A 116 -6.51 -14.13 -18.05
C SER A 116 -5.03 -13.76 -18.25
N LYS A 117 -4.32 -14.62 -19.00
CA LYS A 117 -2.88 -14.58 -19.29
C LYS A 117 -2.47 -13.39 -20.18
N GLU A 118 -3.44 -12.67 -20.74
CA GLU A 118 -3.23 -11.63 -21.76
C GLU A 118 -2.85 -10.25 -21.18
N GLU A 119 -3.18 -9.97 -19.92
CA GLU A 119 -2.89 -8.66 -19.30
C GLU A 119 -1.47 -8.55 -18.71
N LEU A 120 -0.75 -9.66 -18.58
CA LEU A 120 0.63 -9.70 -18.08
C LEU A 120 1.69 -9.37 -19.14
N LEU A 121 1.31 -9.32 -20.42
CA LEU A 121 2.22 -9.22 -21.56
C LEU A 121 2.04 -7.93 -22.39
N ARG A 122 1.33 -6.93 -21.88
CA ARG A 122 1.18 -5.60 -22.50
C ARG A 122 1.62 -4.51 -21.54
#